data_AF-A0A350TKE5-F1
#
_entry.id   AF-A0A350TKE5-F1
#
_cell.length_a   1.000
_cell.length_b   1.000
_cell.length_c   1.000
_cell.angle_alpha   90.00
_cell.angle_beta   90.00
_cell.angle_gamma   90.00
#
_symmetry.space_group_name_H-M   'P 1'
#
loop_
_entity.id
_entity.type
_entity.pdbx_description
1 polymer ?
#
loop_
_entity_poly.entity_id
_entity_poly.type
_entity_poly.pdbx_seq_one_letter_code
_entity_poly.pdbx_strand_id
1 'polypeptide(L)' 'NRKRPIVLRCPVTAEERALIEQKMAQLPTQRIGAYLRKMAIDGYIIYTDTADIKAFTKELSAI' A
#
# COMPACT_ATOMS: atom_id res chain seq x y z
N ASN A 1 17.09 26.13 0.36
CA ASN A 1 15.86 25.92 -0.44
C ASN A 1 15.40 24.47 -0.46
N ARG A 2 14.34 24.14 0.28
CA ARG A 2 13.65 22.84 0.10
C ARG A 2 12.79 22.92 -1.17
N LYS A 3 12.92 21.95 -2.08
CA LYS A 3 12.06 21.83 -3.28
C LYS A 3 10.62 21.41 -2.96
N ARG A 4 10.34 20.97 -1.72
CA ARG A 4 9.03 20.48 -1.26
C ARG A 4 8.69 21.12 0.09
N PRO A 5 7.88 22.21 0.12
CA PRO A 5 7.62 22.97 1.34
C PRO A 5 6.53 22.34 2.22
N ILE A 6 5.64 21.53 1.65
CA ILE A 6 4.51 20.91 2.36
C ILE A 6 4.96 19.61 3.03
N VAL A 7 4.61 19.45 4.31
CA VAL A 7 4.88 18.24 5.10
C VAL A 7 3.57 17.48 5.33
N LEU A 8 3.50 16.24 4.85
CA LEU A 8 2.44 15.31 5.20
C LEU A 8 2.87 14.54 6.47
N ARG A 9 2.05 14.56 7.52
CA ARG A 9 2.27 13.75 8.72
C ARG A 9 1.49 12.45 8.61
N CYS A 10 2.17 11.34 8.87
CA CYS A 10 1.56 10.01 8.94
C CYS A 10 1.97 9.39 10.28
N PRO A 11 1.20 9.64 11.36
CA PRO A 11 1.38 8.95 12.62
C PRO A 11 1.10 7.46 12.43
N VAL A 12 1.98 6.61 12.94
CA VAL A 12 1.88 5.15 12.83
C VAL A 12 2.32 4.49 14.14
N THR A 13 1.81 3.30 14.41
CA THR A 13 2.28 2.44 15.51
C THR A 13 3.64 1.83 15.18
N ALA A 14 4.29 1.22 16.17
CA ALA A 14 5.57 0.53 15.97
C ALA A 14 5.43 -0.65 14.99
N GLU A 15 4.31 -1.38 15.06
CA GLU A 15 4.00 -2.52 14.19
C GLU A 15 3.79 -2.07 12.73
N GLU A 16 3.01 -1.01 12.53
CA GLU A 16 2.79 -0.42 11.20
C GLU A 16 4.10 0.07 10.59
N ARG A 17 4.97 0.68 11.40
CA ARG A 17 6.30 1.12 10.96
C ARG A 17 7.17 -0.05 10.50
N ALA A 18 7.18 -1.16 11.25
CA ALA A 18 7.93 -2.36 10.87
C ALA A 18 7.43 -2.94 9.54
N LEU A 19 6.12 -2.99 9.34
CA LEU A 19 5.52 -3.43 8.08
C LEU A 19 5.89 -2.51 6.90
N ILE A 20 5.91 -1.20 7.13
CA ILE A 20 6.34 -0.21 6.14
C ILE A 20 7.81 -0.44 5.74
N GLU A 21 8.69 -0.67 6.72
CA GLU A 21 10.10 -0.93 6.47
C GLU A 21 10.33 -2.25 5.73
N GLN A 22 9.60 -3.31 6.10
CA GLN A 22 9.65 -4.60 5.40
C GLN A 22 9.21 -4.48 3.93
N LYS A 23 8.12 -3.74 3.66
CA LYS A 23 7.66 -3.49 2.29
C LYS A 23 8.62 -2.60 1.52
N MET A 24 9.22 -1.61 2.19
CA MET A 24 10.23 -0.73 1.60
C MET A 24 11.47 -1.51 1.17
N ALA A 25 11.90 -2.53 1.94
CA ALA A 25 13.04 -3.36 1.62
C ALA A 25 12.89 -4.17 0.31
N GLN A 26 11.65 -4.34 -0.18
CA GLN A 26 11.39 -5.00 -1.48
C GLN A 26 11.72 -4.09 -2.68
N LEU A 27 11.91 -2.79 -2.44
CA LEU A 27 12.24 -1.80 -3.46
C LEU A 27 13.67 -1.30 -3.24
N PRO A 28 14.40 -0.88 -4.30
CA PRO A 28 15.74 -0.30 -4.17
C PRO A 28 15.67 1.16 -3.66
N THR A 29 15.00 1.39 -2.52
CA THR A 29 14.88 2.71 -1.89
C THR A 29 15.33 2.65 -0.44
N GLN A 30 16.26 3.54 -0.08
CA GLN A 30 16.78 3.64 1.28
C GLN A 30 16.10 4.78 2.08
N ARG A 31 15.20 5.54 1.44
CA ARG A 31 14.60 6.74 2.01
C ARG A 31 13.10 6.57 2.17
N ILE A 32 12.64 6.47 3.42
CA ILE A 32 11.22 6.32 3.78
C ILE A 32 10.35 7.43 3.19
N GLY A 33 10.82 8.69 3.19
CA GLY A 33 10.08 9.80 2.60
C GLY A 33 10.00 9.76 1.06
N ALA A 34 10.87 9.01 0.39
CA ALA A 34 10.74 8.76 -1.05
C ALA A 34 9.77 7.60 -1.31
N TYR A 35 9.88 6.52 -0.53
CA TYR A 35 8.96 5.39 -0.57
C TYR A 35 7.51 5.84 -0.34
N LEU A 36 7.22 6.54 0.75
CA LEU A 36 5.87 7.01 1.07
C LEU A 36 5.29 7.93 -0.01
N ARG A 37 6.11 8.80 -0.62
CA ARG A 37 5.64 9.65 -1.73
C ARG A 37 5.33 8.84 -2.99
N LYS A 38 6.15 7.84 -3.33
CA LYS A 38 5.86 6.94 -4.45
C LYS A 38 4.56 6.17 -4.20
N MET A 39 4.38 5.65 -2.98
CA MET A 39 3.16 4.93 -2.60
C MET A 39 1.92 5.82 -2.58
N ALA A 40 2.03 7.08 -2.13
CA ALA A 40 0.91 8.01 -2.11
C ALA A 40 0.53 8.56 -3.50
N ILE A 41 1.44 8.55 -4.47
CA ILE A 41 1.21 9.04 -5.84
C ILE A 41 0.79 7.89 -6.77
N ASP A 42 1.52 6.78 -6.73
CA ASP A 42 1.41 5.67 -7.69
C ASP A 42 0.76 4.42 -7.09
N GLY A 43 0.42 4.42 -5.80
CA GLY A 43 -0.26 3.30 -5.17
C GLY A 43 -1.64 3.09 -5.78
N TYR A 44 -1.98 1.83 -6.09
CA TYR A 44 -3.31 1.46 -6.53
C TYR A 44 -4.24 1.31 -5.31
N ILE A 45 -5.39 1.98 -5.35
CA ILE A 45 -6.50 1.70 -4.43
C ILE A 45 -7.30 0.56 -5.04
N ILE A 46 -7.12 -0.65 -4.51
CA ILE A 46 -7.88 -1.82 -4.97
C ILE A 46 -9.14 -1.91 -4.12
N TYR A 47 -10.29 -1.58 -4.73
CA TYR A 47 -11.60 -1.89 -4.16
C TYR A 47 -12.01 -3.27 -4.66
N THR A 48 -11.72 -4.30 -3.86
CA THR A 48 -12.09 -5.67 -4.20
C THR A 48 -13.54 -5.91 -3.78
N ASP A 49 -14.48 -5.65 -4.67
CA ASP A 49 -15.83 -6.22 -4.52
C ASP A 49 -15.72 -7.73 -4.76
N THR A 50 -16.02 -8.53 -3.74
CA THR A 50 -15.91 -9.99 -3.79
C THR A 50 -17.20 -10.66 -4.22
N ALA A 51 -18.22 -9.90 -4.63
CA ALA A 51 -19.48 -10.44 -5.11
C ALA A 51 -19.29 -11.44 -6.27
N ASP A 52 -18.49 -11.07 -7.27
CA ASP A 52 -18.28 -11.90 -8.45
C ASP A 52 -17.42 -13.14 -8.16
N ILE A 53 -16.41 -13.01 -7.29
CA ILE A 53 -15.57 -14.16 -6.87
C ILE A 53 -16.41 -15.19 -6.12
N LYS A 54 -17.36 -14.75 -5.27
CA LYS A 54 -18.29 -15.64 -4.55
C LYS A 54 -19.30 -16.31 -5.49
N ALA A 55 -19.78 -15.62 -6.52
CA ALA A 55 -20.65 -16.21 -7.54
C ALA A 55 -19.90 -17.30 -8.32
N PHE A 56 -18.67 -17.02 -8.75
CA PHE A 56 -17.84 -17.94 -9.52
C PHE A 56 -17.43 -19.19 -8.72
N THR A 57 -17.11 -19.03 -7.43
CA THR A 57 -16.82 -20.19 -6.55
C THR A 57 -18.05 -21.04 -6.29
N LYS A 58 -19.25 -20.44 -6.21
CA LYS A 58 -20.50 -21.18 -6.04
C LYS A 58 -20.79 -22.07 -7.26
N GLU A 59 -20.61 -21.56 -8.47
CA GLU A 59 -20.78 -22.33 -9.71
C GLU A 59 -19.77 -23.47 -9.85
N LEU A 60 -18.49 -23.21 -9.54
CA LEU A 60 -17.45 -24.24 -9.54
C LEU A 60 -17.66 -25.33 -8.48
N SER A 61 -18.23 -24.98 -7.33
CA SER A 61 -18.56 -25.94 -6.27
C SER A 61 -19.82 -26.78 -6.54
N ALA A 62 -20.59 -26.43 -7.58
CA ALA A 62 -21.81 -27.13 -7.97
C ALA A 62 -21.56 -28.22 -9.03
N ILE A 63 -20.31 -28.42 -9.45
CA ILE A 63 -19.83 -29.51 -10.31
C ILE A 63 -19.24 -30.61 -9.41
#